data_AF-A0A966D799-F1
#
_entry.id   AF-A0A966D799-F1
#
_cell.length_a   1.000
_cell.length_b   1.000
_cell.length_c   1.000
_cell.angle_alpha   90.00
_cell.angle_beta   90.00
_cell.angle_gamma   90.00
#
_symmetry.space_group_name_H-M   'P 1'
#
loop_
_entity.id
_entity.type
_entity.pdbx_description
1 polymer ?
#
loop_
_entity_poly.entity_id
_entity_poly.type
_entity_poly.pdbx_seq_one_letter_code
_entity_poly.pdbx_strand_id
1 'polypeptide(L)'
;TERTKLSGIAEGAEVNVNPDWTSGKSAKYLMAGSQEEVREGVFAEIATKCRGARIGYRDKNYHKNKYLFFKSLGIEIIQIFENEWIENEEIVMSIIKTKLNLCKNKIYARKCIVKSINNQQYSDFCNQNHLQGYGIAKIRLGLFYNDELVKIMSFSKSRFNKNYDWENIRTCSKINTSIIGGFSKLLKYFTMSI
;
A
#
# COMPACT_ATOMS: atom_id res chain seq x y z
N THR A 1 -30.78 4.42 10.02
CA THR A 1 -29.96 5.58 10.38
C THR A 1 -28.50 5.16 10.31
N GLU A 2 -27.92 5.28 9.12
CA GLU A 2 -26.56 4.83 8.84
C GLU A 2 -25.55 5.68 9.60
N ARG A 3 -24.78 5.05 10.49
CA ARG A 3 -23.64 5.69 11.12
C ARG A 3 -22.50 5.75 10.10
N THR A 4 -22.59 6.68 9.16
CA THR A 4 -21.49 6.95 8.22
C THR A 4 -20.38 7.71 8.95
N LYS A 5 -19.16 7.15 8.92
CA LYS A 5 -17.94 7.67 9.56
C LYS A 5 -17.41 8.95 8.89
N LEU A 6 -18.23 9.94 8.57
CA LEU A 6 -17.71 11.22 8.06
C LEU A 6 -17.01 12.04 9.15
N SER A 7 -17.27 11.77 10.44
CA SER A 7 -16.61 12.46 11.56
C SER A 7 -15.22 11.93 11.93
N GLY A 8 -14.71 10.88 11.28
CA GLY A 8 -13.43 10.25 11.64
C GLY A 8 -12.45 10.03 10.49
N ILE A 9 -12.77 10.43 9.25
CA ILE A 9 -11.93 10.13 8.06
C ILE A 9 -10.60 10.94 8.03
N ALA A 10 -10.36 11.85 8.98
CA ALA A 10 -9.06 12.48 9.16
C ALA A 10 -8.04 11.60 9.91
N GLU A 11 -8.47 10.58 10.65
CA GLU A 11 -7.58 9.64 11.34
C GLU A 11 -8.09 8.20 11.20
N GLY A 12 -7.34 7.38 10.46
CA GLY A 12 -7.54 5.94 10.47
C GLY A 12 -8.71 5.45 9.63
N ALA A 13 -8.58 5.58 8.30
CA ALA A 13 -8.98 4.44 7.50
C ALA A 13 -8.17 3.23 8.01
N GLU A 14 -8.83 2.16 8.47
CA GLU A 14 -8.22 0.84 8.46
C GLU A 14 -7.98 0.49 6.99
N VAL A 15 -6.91 1.04 6.44
CA VAL A 15 -6.09 0.26 5.53
C VAL A 15 -5.75 -0.96 6.36
N ASN A 16 -6.17 -2.14 5.92
CA ASN A 16 -5.61 -3.39 6.43
C ASN A 16 -4.12 -3.39 6.05
N VAL A 17 -3.32 -2.60 6.75
CA VAL A 17 -1.94 -2.93 7.07
C VAL A 17 -2.07 -3.84 8.29
N ASN A 18 -2.76 -4.97 8.10
CA ASN A 18 -2.73 -6.01 9.11
C ASN A 18 -1.24 -6.35 9.26
N PRO A 19 -0.63 -6.24 10.45
CA PRO A 19 0.61 -6.95 10.70
C PRO A 19 0.24 -8.44 10.75
N ASP A 20 -0.16 -9.02 9.61
CA ASP A 20 -0.40 -10.46 9.45
C ASP A 20 0.95 -11.17 9.40
N TRP A 21 1.78 -10.99 10.43
CA TRP A 21 3.16 -11.46 10.40
C TRP A 21 3.59 -12.07 11.73
N THR A 22 2.78 -13.02 12.20
CA THR A 22 3.32 -14.22 12.86
C THR A 22 3.69 -15.23 11.78
N SER A 23 4.74 -14.97 11.00
CA SER A 23 5.36 -16.02 10.18
C SER A 23 6.87 -15.84 10.11
N GLY A 24 7.59 -16.93 10.36
CA GLY A 24 9.03 -16.96 10.62
C GLY A 24 9.91 -16.76 9.39
N LYS A 25 9.78 -15.63 8.69
CA LYS A 25 10.67 -15.25 7.57
C LYS A 25 11.28 -13.86 7.77
N SER A 26 12.45 -13.63 7.18
CA SER A 26 13.30 -12.44 7.40
C SER A 26 12.79 -11.20 6.64
N ALA A 27 12.42 -10.13 7.36
CA ALA A 27 12.15 -8.80 6.81
C ALA A 27 13.44 -7.96 6.71
N LYS A 28 13.67 -7.29 5.57
CA LYS A 28 14.65 -6.19 5.41
C LYS A 28 13.92 -4.84 5.55
N TYR A 29 14.61 -3.81 6.03
CA TYR A 29 14.03 -2.49 6.34
C TYR A 29 14.74 -1.39 5.54
N LEU A 30 13.98 -0.49 4.92
CA LEU A 30 14.48 0.76 4.33
C LEU A 30 13.86 1.94 5.09
N MET A 31 14.69 2.91 5.48
CA MET A 31 14.33 4.06 6.32
C MET A 31 14.48 5.36 5.51
N ALA A 32 13.55 6.31 5.65
CA ALA A 32 13.67 7.66 5.07
C ALA A 32 13.70 8.71 6.19
N GLY A 33 14.74 9.57 6.20
CA GLY A 33 15.00 10.62 7.21
C GLY A 33 14.89 12.05 6.67
N SER A 34 14.99 13.03 7.59
CA SER A 34 14.60 14.45 7.49
C SER A 34 15.40 15.34 6.52
N GLN A 35 14.78 16.46 6.16
CA GLN A 35 14.93 17.26 4.93
C GLN A 35 16.27 17.98 4.63
N GLU A 36 17.32 17.90 5.44
CA GLU A 36 18.46 18.82 5.29
C GLU A 36 19.73 18.22 4.64
N GLU A 37 19.84 16.90 4.53
CA GLU A 37 21.04 16.22 3.99
C GLU A 37 20.84 15.59 2.58
N VAL A 38 19.69 15.77 1.94
CA VAL A 38 19.24 15.01 0.76
C VAL A 38 19.85 15.50 -0.58
N ARG A 39 20.90 16.32 -0.57
CA ARG A 39 21.37 17.00 -1.80
C ARG A 39 22.33 16.21 -2.70
N GLU A 40 22.96 15.14 -2.25
CA GLU A 40 23.82 14.34 -3.12
C GLU A 40 23.55 12.86 -2.89
N GLY A 41 23.34 12.11 -3.97
CA GLY A 41 22.75 10.77 -3.96
C GLY A 41 23.44 9.81 -3.00
N VAL A 42 22.72 9.42 -1.94
CA VAL A 42 23.12 8.30 -1.07
C VAL A 42 21.86 7.57 -0.61
N PHE A 43 21.79 6.28 -0.94
CA PHE A 43 20.91 5.33 -0.26
C PHE A 43 21.46 5.14 1.16
N ALA A 44 20.67 5.47 2.18
CA ALA A 44 21.00 5.08 3.55
C ALA A 44 20.58 3.62 3.78
N GLU A 45 21.51 2.70 3.58
CA GLU A 45 21.36 1.29 3.92
C GLU A 45 21.65 1.10 5.43
N ILE A 46 20.62 1.08 6.28
CA ILE A 46 20.73 0.45 7.59
C ILE A 46 20.38 -1.02 7.41
N ALA A 47 21.33 -1.79 6.88
CA ALA A 47 21.27 -3.25 6.91
C ALA A 47 21.39 -3.71 8.37
N THR A 48 20.27 -3.89 9.07
CA THR A 48 20.31 -4.82 10.19
C THR A 48 20.43 -6.22 9.60
N LYS A 49 21.65 -6.74 9.56
CA LYS A 49 21.95 -8.13 9.21
C LYS A 49 21.28 -9.06 10.22
N CYS A 50 19.97 -9.30 10.09
CA CYS A 50 19.37 -10.49 10.66
C CYS A 50 19.79 -11.66 9.75
N ARG A 51 21.03 -12.16 9.94
CA ARG A 51 21.33 -13.55 9.57
C ARG A 51 20.21 -14.40 10.15
N GLY A 52 19.75 -15.40 9.39
CA GLY A 52 18.77 -16.38 9.82
C GLY A 52 19.23 -17.15 11.06
N ALA A 53 19.16 -16.49 12.21
CA ALA A 53 19.34 -17.07 13.52
C ALA A 53 17.94 -17.21 14.10
N ARG A 54 17.42 -18.44 14.10
CA ARG A 54 16.35 -18.85 15.01
C ARG A 54 16.87 -18.65 16.43
N ILE A 55 16.75 -17.45 16.99
CA ILE A 55 17.12 -17.18 18.38
C ILE A 55 16.06 -16.24 18.96
N GLY A 56 15.22 -16.80 19.84
CA GLY A 56 14.33 -16.07 20.71
C GLY A 56 12.89 -15.91 20.21
N TYR A 57 11.95 -16.29 21.07
CA TYR A 57 10.54 -15.94 20.96
C TYR A 57 10.42 -14.41 20.85
N ARG A 58 10.04 -13.89 19.68
CA ARG A 58 9.75 -12.47 19.51
C ARG A 58 8.33 -12.22 19.99
N ASP A 59 8.13 -11.17 20.78
CA ASP A 59 6.80 -10.74 21.20
C ASP A 59 5.87 -10.62 19.98
N LYS A 60 4.61 -11.02 20.14
CA LYS A 60 3.60 -10.99 19.06
C LYS A 60 3.40 -9.60 18.46
N ASN A 61 3.73 -8.54 19.22
CA ASN A 61 3.65 -7.16 18.76
C ASN A 61 4.99 -6.58 18.33
N TYR A 62 6.08 -7.36 18.22
CA TYR A 62 7.42 -6.85 17.89
C TYR A 62 7.41 -5.91 16.67
N HIS A 63 6.83 -6.34 15.56
CA HIS A 63 6.76 -5.55 14.33
C HIS A 63 5.88 -4.31 14.47
N LYS A 64 4.77 -4.42 15.21
CA LYS A 64 3.87 -3.31 15.51
C LYS A 64 4.56 -2.25 16.38
N ASN A 65 5.21 -2.67 17.45
CA ASN A 65 5.94 -1.80 18.37
C ASN A 65 7.10 -1.10 17.67
N LYS A 66 7.84 -1.82 16.81
CA LYS A 66 8.88 -1.23 15.95
C LYS A 66 8.30 -0.13 15.05
N TYR A 67 7.21 -0.42 14.34
CA TYR A 67 6.54 0.58 13.49
C TYR A 67 6.10 1.81 14.29
N LEU A 68 5.45 1.61 15.44
CA LEU A 68 4.95 2.71 16.29
C LEU A 68 6.09 3.58 16.85
N PHE A 69 7.20 2.96 17.24
CA PHE A 69 8.38 3.68 17.72
C PHE A 69 8.91 4.66 16.67
N PHE A 70 9.20 4.19 15.45
CA PHE A 70 9.72 5.09 14.41
C PHE A 70 8.68 6.10 13.92
N LYS A 71 7.40 5.70 13.87
CA LYS A 71 6.31 6.63 13.58
C LYS A 71 6.26 7.76 14.61
N SER A 72 6.48 7.49 15.90
CA SER A 72 6.53 8.52 16.95
C SER A 72 7.68 9.52 16.78
N LEU A 73 8.71 9.14 16.02
CA LEU A 73 9.83 10.01 15.63
C LEU A 73 9.60 10.71 14.29
N GLY A 74 8.41 10.59 13.69
CA GLY A 74 8.13 11.12 12.34
C GLY A 74 8.79 10.34 11.20
N ILE A 75 9.31 9.14 11.47
CA ILE A 75 9.98 8.29 10.48
C ILE A 75 9.00 7.23 9.97
N GLU A 76 8.78 7.20 8.65
CA GLU A 76 8.01 6.14 8.01
C GLU A 76 8.92 4.94 7.71
N ILE A 77 8.47 3.75 8.13
CA ILE A 77 9.14 2.48 7.82
C ILE A 77 8.42 1.77 6.69
N ILE A 78 9.21 1.32 5.71
CA ILE A 78 8.78 0.33 4.72
C ILE A 78 9.47 -1.00 5.06
N GLN A 79 8.67 -2.05 5.24
CA GLN A 79 9.15 -3.41 5.48
C GLN A 79 9.03 -4.20 4.18
N ILE A 80 10.12 -4.82 3.74
CA ILE A 80 10.18 -5.60 2.50
C ILE A 80 10.79 -6.96 2.83
N PHE A 81 10.13 -8.03 2.42
CA PHE A 81 10.68 -9.37 2.55
C PHE A 81 11.71 -9.67 1.48
N GLU A 82 12.63 -10.57 1.81
CA GLU A 82 13.68 -10.96 0.87
C GLU A 82 13.12 -11.52 -0.44
N ASN A 83 12.08 -12.36 -0.37
CA ASN A 83 11.43 -12.88 -1.58
C ASN A 83 10.70 -11.78 -2.35
N GLU A 84 10.08 -10.81 -1.68
CA GLU A 84 9.45 -9.66 -2.35
C GLU A 84 10.47 -8.84 -3.13
N TRP A 85 11.67 -8.64 -2.57
CA TRP A 85 12.76 -7.96 -3.26
C TRP A 85 13.25 -8.76 -4.47
N ILE A 86 13.54 -10.05 -4.27
CA ILE A 86 14.10 -10.92 -5.32
C ILE A 86 13.10 -11.11 -6.47
N GLU A 87 11.82 -11.29 -6.16
CA GLU A 87 10.80 -11.64 -7.15
C GLU A 87 10.14 -10.41 -7.78
N ASN A 88 10.08 -9.29 -7.06
CA ASN A 88 9.25 -8.13 -7.44
C ASN A 88 9.99 -6.79 -7.25
N GLU A 89 11.30 -6.77 -7.48
CA GLU A 89 12.17 -5.59 -7.29
C GLU A 89 11.58 -4.32 -7.93
N GLU A 90 11.06 -4.42 -9.16
CA GLU A 90 10.51 -3.27 -9.88
C GLU A 90 9.30 -2.64 -9.16
N ILE A 91 8.38 -3.48 -8.66
CA ILE A 91 7.21 -3.03 -7.91
C ILE A 91 7.66 -2.39 -6.59
N VAL A 92 8.60 -3.03 -5.89
CA VAL A 92 9.16 -2.51 -4.63
C VAL A 92 9.80 -1.14 -4.85
N MET A 93 10.63 -1.00 -5.88
CA MET A 93 11.28 0.26 -6.23
C MET A 93 10.26 1.34 -6.63
N SER A 94 9.20 0.97 -7.33
CA SER A 94 8.09 1.88 -7.65
C SER A 94 7.39 2.40 -6.39
N ILE A 95 7.15 1.53 -5.39
CA ILE A 95 6.56 1.92 -4.09
C ILE A 95 7.49 2.91 -3.37
N ILE A 96 8.79 2.59 -3.28
CA ILE A 96 9.79 3.45 -2.64
C ILE A 96 9.84 4.83 -3.32
N LYS A 97 9.94 4.86 -4.66
CA LYS A 97 9.92 6.12 -5.43
C LYS A 97 8.65 6.93 -5.19
N THR A 98 7.50 6.28 -5.07
CA THR A 98 6.22 6.96 -4.81
C THR A 98 6.23 7.60 -3.42
N LYS A 99 6.71 6.86 -2.40
CA LYS A 99 6.80 7.33 -1.00
C LYS A 99 7.79 8.49 -0.85
N LEU A 100 8.90 8.44 -1.57
CA LEU A 100 9.90 9.52 -1.61
C LEU A 100 9.52 10.66 -2.58
N ASN A 101 8.35 10.61 -3.24
CA ASN A 101 7.90 11.59 -4.23
C ASN A 101 8.86 11.75 -5.44
N LEU A 102 9.63 10.71 -5.75
CA LEU A 102 10.63 10.64 -6.84
C LEU A 102 10.06 10.08 -8.15
N CYS A 103 8.81 9.64 -8.18
CA CYS A 103 8.17 9.24 -9.44
C CYS A 103 8.08 10.43 -10.41
N LYS A 104 8.69 10.30 -11.59
CA LYS A 104 8.64 11.30 -12.66
C LYS A 104 7.24 11.40 -13.26
N ASN A 105 6.57 10.26 -13.48
CA ASN A 105 5.22 10.24 -14.00
C ASN A 105 4.21 10.58 -12.89
N LYS A 106 3.60 11.77 -12.97
CA LYS A 106 2.61 12.26 -12.01
C LYS A 106 1.30 12.56 -12.71
N ILE A 107 0.24 11.86 -12.29
CA ILE A 107 -1.10 12.04 -12.81
C ILE A 107 -2.00 12.56 -11.69
N TYR A 108 -2.75 13.62 -11.95
CA TYR A 108 -3.71 14.14 -10.99
C TYR A 108 -5.07 13.49 -11.18
N ALA A 109 -5.64 12.93 -10.12
CA ALA A 109 -6.91 12.20 -10.17
C ALA A 109 -8.09 13.04 -10.66
N ARG A 110 -8.01 14.39 -10.57
CA ARG A 110 -9.02 15.31 -11.14
C ARG A 110 -9.16 15.17 -12.66
N LYS A 111 -8.09 14.78 -13.36
CA LYS A 111 -8.08 14.52 -14.81
C LYS A 111 -8.54 13.11 -15.18
N CYS A 112 -8.80 12.27 -14.17
CA CYS A 112 -9.14 10.88 -14.40
C CYS A 112 -10.64 10.63 -14.25
N ILE A 113 -11.11 9.54 -14.85
CA ILE A 113 -12.50 9.07 -14.76
C ILE A 113 -12.53 7.78 -13.94
N VAL A 114 -13.48 7.64 -13.04
CA VAL A 114 -13.70 6.38 -12.29
C VAL A 114 -14.66 5.51 -13.07
N LYS A 115 -14.34 4.22 -13.24
CA LYS A 115 -15.20 3.23 -13.89
C LYS A 115 -15.14 1.91 -13.13
N SER A 116 -16.21 1.12 -13.16
CA SER A 116 -16.13 -0.31 -12.81
C SER A 116 -15.32 -1.05 -13.87
N ILE A 117 -14.51 -2.02 -13.47
CA ILE A 117 -13.69 -2.83 -14.39
C ILE A 117 -14.06 -4.31 -14.29
N ASN A 118 -13.90 -5.04 -15.39
CA ASN A 118 -14.14 -6.48 -15.40
C ASN A 118 -13.00 -7.23 -14.68
N ASN A 119 -13.20 -8.54 -14.43
CA ASN A 119 -12.22 -9.33 -13.70
C ASN A 119 -10.89 -9.48 -14.44
N GLN A 120 -10.92 -9.54 -15.77
CA GLN A 120 -9.72 -9.69 -16.60
C GLN A 120 -8.80 -8.47 -16.44
N GLN A 121 -9.33 -7.26 -16.69
CA GLN A 121 -8.61 -5.99 -16.51
C GLN A 121 -8.05 -5.85 -15.09
N TYR A 122 -8.83 -6.23 -14.09
CA TYR A 122 -8.41 -6.19 -12.69
C TYR A 122 -7.29 -7.18 -12.38
N SER A 123 -7.39 -8.42 -12.86
CA SER A 123 -6.38 -9.46 -12.65
C SER A 123 -5.06 -9.07 -13.31
N ASP A 124 -5.10 -8.67 -14.58
CA ASP A 124 -3.93 -8.27 -15.34
C ASP A 124 -3.23 -7.09 -14.69
N PHE A 125 -4.00 -6.07 -14.30
CA PHE A 125 -3.45 -4.90 -13.63
C PHE A 125 -2.86 -5.23 -12.26
N CYS A 126 -3.51 -6.08 -11.45
CA CYS A 126 -2.96 -6.49 -10.16
C CYS A 126 -1.65 -7.26 -10.31
N ASN A 127 -1.60 -8.24 -11.22
CA ASN A 127 -0.41 -9.07 -11.40
C ASN A 127 0.79 -8.26 -11.91
N GLN A 128 0.55 -7.19 -12.67
CA GLN A 128 1.61 -6.32 -13.16
C GLN A 128 2.06 -5.27 -12.15
N ASN A 129 1.21 -4.86 -11.20
CA ASN A 129 1.45 -3.63 -10.43
C ASN A 129 1.34 -3.78 -8.91
N HIS A 130 0.85 -4.91 -8.41
CA HIS A 130 0.65 -5.15 -6.98
C HIS A 130 1.61 -6.23 -6.48
N LEU A 131 2.27 -5.99 -5.35
CA LEU A 131 3.30 -6.88 -4.80
C LEU A 131 2.78 -8.30 -4.51
N GLN A 132 1.53 -8.40 -4.08
CA GLN A 132 0.83 -9.68 -3.83
C GLN A 132 -0.01 -10.18 -5.01
N GLY A 133 0.09 -9.53 -6.18
CA GLY A 133 -0.70 -9.84 -7.36
C GLY A 133 -2.22 -9.78 -7.14
N TYR A 134 -2.95 -10.57 -7.93
CA TYR A 134 -4.40 -10.69 -7.89
C TYR A 134 -4.95 -11.10 -6.51
N GLY A 135 -6.14 -10.60 -6.20
CA GLY A 135 -6.91 -11.01 -5.02
C GLY A 135 -8.40 -10.94 -5.30
N ILE A 136 -9.17 -11.94 -4.86
CA ILE A 136 -10.60 -12.04 -5.18
C ILE A 136 -11.37 -10.86 -4.57
N ALA A 137 -12.04 -10.08 -5.43
CA ALA A 137 -12.84 -8.92 -5.04
C ALA A 137 -14.26 -8.99 -5.60
N LYS A 138 -15.24 -8.51 -4.84
CA LYS A 138 -16.63 -8.38 -5.29
C LYS A 138 -16.82 -7.10 -6.12
N ILE A 139 -16.26 -5.99 -5.66
CA ILE A 139 -16.32 -4.68 -6.32
C ILE A 139 -14.91 -4.34 -6.82
N ARG A 140 -14.82 -3.90 -8.07
CA ARG A 140 -13.55 -3.56 -8.74
C ARG A 140 -13.71 -2.20 -9.41
N LEU A 141 -12.98 -1.21 -8.91
CA LEU A 141 -12.97 0.14 -9.46
C LEU A 141 -11.62 0.43 -10.09
N GLY A 142 -11.65 1.09 -11.25
CA GLY A 142 -10.51 1.59 -11.97
C GLY A 142 -10.55 3.10 -12.13
N LEU A 143 -9.38 3.71 -12.12
CA LEU A 143 -9.16 5.11 -12.45
C LEU A 143 -8.49 5.19 -13.82
N PHE A 144 -9.11 5.92 -14.74
CA PHE A 144 -8.68 6.02 -16.13
C PHE A 144 -8.16 7.42 -16.45
N TYR A 145 -6.99 7.51 -17.08
CA TYR A 145 -6.42 8.75 -17.60
C TYR A 145 -6.17 8.57 -19.10
N ASN A 146 -6.80 9.40 -19.95
CA ASN A 146 -6.74 9.25 -21.41
C ASN A 146 -7.06 7.82 -21.87
N ASP A 147 -8.16 7.26 -21.34
CA ASP A 147 -8.62 5.88 -21.57
C ASP A 147 -7.68 4.75 -21.12
N GLU A 148 -6.54 5.09 -20.50
CA GLU A 148 -5.63 4.14 -19.89
C GLU A 148 -6.00 3.89 -18.42
N LEU A 149 -6.07 2.61 -18.01
CA LEU A 149 -6.22 2.24 -16.60
C LEU A 149 -4.91 2.54 -15.85
N VAL A 150 -4.94 3.44 -14.88
CA VAL A 150 -3.73 3.90 -14.16
C VAL A 150 -3.73 3.59 -12.66
N LYS A 151 -4.90 3.24 -12.10
CA LYS A 151 -5.04 2.85 -10.69
C LYS A 151 -6.26 1.97 -10.49
N ILE A 152 -6.19 1.05 -9.53
CA ILE A 152 -7.36 0.27 -9.10
C ILE A 152 -7.56 0.37 -7.59
N MET A 153 -8.80 0.10 -7.18
CA MET A 153 -9.19 -0.15 -5.80
C MET A 153 -10.33 -1.17 -5.79
N SER A 154 -10.21 -2.21 -4.98
CA SER A 154 -11.18 -3.30 -4.95
C SER A 154 -11.63 -3.64 -3.54
N PHE A 155 -12.87 -4.16 -3.43
CA PHE A 155 -13.54 -4.40 -2.15
C PHE A 155 -14.31 -5.71 -2.14
N SER A 156 -14.40 -6.34 -0.97
CA SER A 156 -15.23 -7.52 -0.68
C SER A 156 -15.85 -7.42 0.69
N LYS A 157 -16.78 -8.33 1.03
CA LYS A 157 -17.28 -8.43 2.41
C LYS A 157 -16.13 -8.79 3.37
N SER A 158 -16.11 -8.19 4.56
CA SER A 158 -15.08 -8.51 5.54
C SER A 158 -15.14 -10.00 5.91
N ARG A 159 -14.00 -10.69 5.83
CA ARG A 159 -13.94 -12.14 6.12
C ARG A 159 -13.70 -12.43 7.60
N PHE A 160 -12.91 -11.58 8.24
CA PHE A 160 -12.39 -11.83 9.58
C PHE A 160 -13.02 -10.95 10.65
N ASN A 161 -13.58 -9.80 10.27
CA ASN A 161 -14.15 -8.85 11.22
C ASN A 161 -15.65 -8.62 10.94
N LYS A 162 -16.49 -9.25 11.75
CA LYS A 162 -17.95 -9.15 11.63
C LYS A 162 -18.51 -7.76 11.97
N ASN A 163 -17.71 -6.88 12.55
CA ASN A 163 -18.12 -5.50 12.83
C ASN A 163 -18.07 -4.61 11.58
N TYR A 164 -17.51 -5.10 10.47
CA TYR A 164 -17.36 -4.34 9.24
C TYR A 164 -17.98 -5.06 8.05
N ASP A 165 -18.71 -4.28 7.24
CA ASP A 165 -19.31 -4.81 6.03
C ASP A 165 -18.31 -5.03 4.91
N TRP A 166 -17.33 -4.14 4.72
CA TRP A 166 -16.46 -4.15 3.55
C TRP A 166 -14.98 -4.07 3.93
N GLU A 167 -14.14 -4.81 3.21
CA GLU A 167 -12.68 -4.81 3.30
C GLU A 167 -12.07 -4.35 1.96
N ASN A 168 -11.00 -3.55 2.01
CA ASN A 168 -10.18 -3.29 0.83
C ASN A 168 -9.32 -4.51 0.52
N ILE A 169 -9.41 -5.02 -0.72
CA ILE A 169 -8.71 -6.23 -1.14
C ILE A 169 -7.38 -5.90 -1.81
N ARG A 170 -7.40 -5.01 -2.81
CA ARG A 170 -6.22 -4.53 -3.52
C ARG A 170 -6.34 -3.04 -3.79
N THR A 171 -5.21 -2.37 -3.68
CA THR A 171 -5.03 -0.99 -4.14
C THR A 171 -3.63 -0.86 -4.72
N CYS A 172 -3.51 -0.66 -6.02
CA CYS A 172 -2.23 -0.38 -6.68
C CYS A 172 -2.40 0.68 -7.77
N SER A 173 -1.31 1.37 -8.07
CA SER A 173 -1.19 2.28 -9.20
C SER A 173 -0.27 1.64 -10.24
N LYS A 174 -0.31 2.11 -11.49
CA LYS A 174 0.65 1.70 -12.51
C LYS A 174 2.08 1.90 -11.98
N ILE A 175 2.97 0.93 -12.24
CA ILE A 175 4.39 1.00 -11.84
C ILE A 175 5.00 2.34 -12.26
N ASN A 176 5.91 2.85 -11.43
CA ASN A 176 6.65 4.10 -11.58
C ASN A 176 5.75 5.33 -11.81
N THR A 177 4.48 5.28 -11.36
CA THR A 177 3.50 6.35 -11.57
C THR A 177 2.85 6.78 -10.25
N SER A 178 2.91 8.08 -9.95
CA SER A 178 2.22 8.67 -8.80
C SER A 178 0.88 9.27 -9.21
N ILE A 179 -0.20 8.81 -8.56
CA ILE A 179 -1.56 9.28 -8.82
C ILE A 179 -2.01 10.16 -7.66
N ILE A 180 -1.84 11.46 -7.81
CA ILE A 180 -2.12 12.45 -6.77
C ILE A 180 -3.63 12.55 -6.56
N GLY A 181 -4.08 12.27 -5.33
CA GLY A 181 -5.50 12.22 -4.96
C GLY A 181 -6.25 10.98 -5.46
N GLY A 182 -5.56 10.01 -6.07
CA GLY A 182 -6.20 8.82 -6.67
C GLY A 182 -6.89 7.91 -5.64
N PHE A 183 -6.26 7.74 -4.47
CA PHE A 183 -6.83 6.96 -3.37
C PHE A 183 -8.16 7.56 -2.91
N SER A 184 -8.17 8.84 -2.53
CA SER A 184 -9.35 9.54 -2.01
C SER A 184 -10.49 9.58 -3.02
N LYS A 185 -10.18 9.74 -4.32
CA LYS A 185 -11.20 9.74 -5.38
C LYS A 185 -11.90 8.38 -5.52
N LEU A 186 -11.15 7.29 -5.53
CA LEU A 186 -11.71 5.93 -5.62
C LEU A 186 -12.49 5.56 -4.35
N LEU A 187 -11.95 5.89 -3.17
CA LEU A 187 -12.63 5.63 -1.91
C LEU A 187 -13.95 6.41 -1.81
N LYS A 188 -13.95 7.70 -2.16
CA LYS A 188 -15.16 8.53 -2.18
C LYS A 188 -16.21 7.94 -3.13
N TYR A 189 -15.81 7.54 -4.33
CA TYR A 189 -16.71 6.91 -5.30
C TYR A 189 -17.35 5.64 -4.73
N PHE A 190 -16.53 4.75 -4.13
CA PHE A 190 -17.03 3.55 -3.48
C PHE A 190 -18.07 3.86 -2.40
N THR A 191 -17.76 4.78 -1.48
CA THR A 191 -18.66 5.13 -0.37
C THR A 191 -19.95 5.83 -0.80
N MET A 192 -19.97 6.46 -1.98
CA MET A 192 -21.19 7.06 -2.54
C MET A 192 -22.03 6.08 -3.37
N SER A 193 -21.47 4.92 -3.72
CA SER A 193 -22.13 3.92 -4.58
C SER A 193 -22.69 2.72 -3.81
N ILE A 194 -22.47 2.69 -2.49
CA ILE A 194 -23.01 1.68 -1.56
C ILE A 194 -24.04 2.33 -0.66
#